data_AF-A0AAV8TXS8-F1
#
_entry.id   AF-A0AAV8TXS8-F1
#
_cell.length_a   1.000
_cell.length_b   1.000
_cell.length_c   1.000
_cell.angle_alpha   90.00
_cell.angle_beta   90.00
_cell.angle_gamma   90.00
#
_symmetry.space_group_name_H-M   'P 1'
#
loop_
_entity.id
_entity.type
_entity.pdbx_description
1 polymer ?
#
loop_
_entity_poly.entity_id
_entity_poly.type
_entity_poly.pdbx_seq_one_letter_code
_entity_poly.pdbx_strand_id
1 'polypeptide(L)'
;MDGECVAAAVAWEAGKPLVIEEVEVSPPLANEVRLKILFTSLCHTDVYFWEAKELELEKFVTHSLPFTEIHEAFELMLKGKGLRCIIRMES
;
A
#
# COMPACT_ATOMS: atom_id res chain seq x y z
N MET A 1 -6.41 -23.92 -7.05
CA MET A 1 -6.86 -23.14 -8.23
C MET A 1 -7.98 -22.24 -7.72
N ASP A 2 -7.65 -21.36 -6.76
CA ASP A 2 -8.61 -20.69 -5.87
C ASP A 2 -8.28 -19.19 -5.74
N GLY A 3 -7.71 -18.61 -6.79
CA GLY A 3 -7.47 -17.17 -6.90
C GLY A 3 -8.76 -16.41 -7.22
N GLU A 4 -8.84 -15.17 -6.75
CA GLU A 4 -9.96 -14.27 -7.03
C GLU A 4 -9.56 -13.29 -8.14
N CYS A 5 -10.32 -13.23 -9.22
CA CYS A 5 -10.11 -12.24 -10.28
C CYS A 5 -10.71 -10.89 -9.87
N VAL A 6 -9.90 -9.84 -9.92
CA VAL A 6 -10.30 -8.47 -9.59
C VAL A 6 -9.77 -7.47 -10.61
N ALA A 7 -10.54 -6.43 -10.90
CA ALA A 7 -10.06 -5.29 -11.68
C ALA A 7 -9.00 -4.50 -10.90
N ALA A 8 -7.86 -4.24 -11.53
CA ALA A 8 -6.76 -3.45 -10.98
C ALA A 8 -6.22 -2.46 -12.02
N ALA A 9 -5.59 -1.38 -11.55
CA ALA A 9 -4.82 -0.46 -12.38
C ALA A 9 -3.35 -0.90 -12.39
N VAL A 10 -2.86 -1.36 -13.54
CA VAL A 10 -1.54 -1.97 -13.68
C VAL A 10 -0.60 -1.05 -14.47
N ALA A 11 0.59 -0.83 -13.92
CA ALA A 11 1.69 -0.14 -14.57
C ALA A 11 2.65 -1.15 -15.21
N TRP A 12 2.56 -1.31 -16.53
CA TRP A 12 3.47 -2.19 -17.28
C TRP A 12 4.81 -1.55 -17.60
N GLU A 13 4.84 -0.23 -17.78
CA GLU A 13 6.02 0.55 -18.12
C GLU A 13 6.00 1.90 -17.39
N ALA A 14 7.20 2.45 -17.14
CA ALA A 14 7.35 3.73 -16.48
C ALA A 14 6.72 4.88 -17.29
N GLY A 15 5.89 5.70 -16.63
CA GLY A 15 5.26 6.88 -17.23
C GLY A 15 4.22 6.61 -18.32
N LYS A 16 3.91 5.34 -18.62
CA LYS A 16 2.81 4.98 -19.55
C LYS A 16 1.48 4.92 -18.80
N PRO A 17 0.36 5.35 -19.41
CA PRO A 17 -0.95 5.28 -18.75
C PRO A 17 -1.23 3.92 -18.14
N LEU A 18 -1.78 3.91 -16.92
CA LEU A 18 -2.20 2.67 -16.26
C LEU A 18 -3.27 1.97 -17.08
N VAL A 19 -3.20 0.64 -17.14
CA VAL A 19 -4.20 -0.18 -17.80
C VAL A 19 -5.14 -0.75 -16.74
N ILE A 20 -6.45 -0.63 -16.95
CA ILE A 20 -7.44 -1.31 -16.11
C ILE A 20 -7.65 -2.71 -16.67
N GLU A 21 -7.29 -3.72 -15.90
CA GLU A 21 -7.42 -5.12 -16.31
C GLU A 21 -7.73 -6.05 -15.13
N GLU A 22 -8.14 -7.27 -15.45
CA GLU A 22 -8.41 -8.31 -14.46
C GLU A 22 -7.11 -9.01 -14.03
N VAL A 23 -6.87 -9.08 -12.73
CA VAL A 23 -5.70 -9.73 -12.12
C VAL A 23 -6.16 -10.83 -11.16
N GLU A 24 -5.49 -11.97 -11.19
CA GLU A 24 -5.72 -13.07 -10.23
C GLU A 24 -4.96 -12.82 -8.93
N VAL A 25 -5.70 -12.70 -7.83
CA VAL A 25 -5.15 -12.55 -6.48
C VAL A 25 -5.21 -13.90 -5.77
N SER A 26 -4.04 -14.42 -5.40
CA SER A 26 -3.92 -15.70 -4.67
C SER A 26 -4.61 -15.65 -3.29
N PRO A 27 -5.01 -16.80 -2.72
CA PRO A 27 -5.48 -16.86 -1.33
C PRO A 27 -4.37 -16.44 -0.35
N PRO A 28 -4.71 -15.81 0.79
CA PRO A 28 -3.72 -15.43 1.79
C PRO A 28 -3.08 -16.67 2.41
N LEU A 29 -1.77 -16.59 2.66
CA LEU A 29 -1.01 -17.60 3.40
C LEU A 29 -1.09 -17.38 4.92
N ALA A 30 -0.37 -18.20 5.69
CA ALA A 30 -0.27 -18.02 7.14
C ALA A 30 0.29 -16.63 7.47
N ASN A 31 -0.37 -15.92 8.39
CA ASN A 31 -0.06 -14.54 8.78
C ASN A 31 -0.26 -13.47 7.69
N GLU A 32 -0.98 -13.79 6.61
CA GLU A 32 -1.43 -12.83 5.62
C GLU A 32 -2.92 -12.55 5.76
N VAL A 33 -3.32 -11.33 5.39
CA VAL A 33 -4.72 -10.92 5.37
C VAL A 33 -5.04 -10.40 3.98
N ARG A 34 -6.08 -10.96 3.35
CA ARG A 34 -6.59 -10.44 2.08
C ARG A 34 -7.67 -9.40 2.34
N LEU A 35 -7.40 -8.16 1.93
CA LEU A 35 -8.31 -7.03 2.10
C LEU A 35 -9.07 -6.76 0.80
N LYS A 36 -10.38 -6.53 0.92
CA LYS A 36 -11.18 -5.97 -0.17
C LYS A 36 -11.11 -4.45 -0.09
N ILE A 37 -10.36 -3.83 -1.00
CA ILE A 37 -10.25 -2.38 -1.08
C ILE A 37 -11.58 -1.81 -1.61
N LEU A 38 -12.30 -1.06 -0.77
CA LEU A 38 -13.53 -0.37 -1.19
C LEU A 38 -13.22 0.99 -1.83
N PHE A 39 -12.23 1.69 -1.29
CA PHE A 39 -11.77 2.99 -1.74
C PHE A 39 -10.27 3.10 -1.50
N THR A 40 -9.57 3.75 -2.43
CA THR A 40 -8.16 4.11 -2.29
C THR A 40 -7.95 5.48 -2.95
N SER A 41 -6.98 6.24 -2.43
CA SER A 41 -6.56 7.52 -3.01
C SER A 41 -5.14 7.41 -3.54
N LEU A 42 -4.80 8.19 -4.56
CA LEU A 42 -3.43 8.31 -5.03
C LEU A 42 -2.66 9.30 -4.15
N CYS A 43 -1.46 8.92 -3.75
CA CYS A 43 -0.49 9.80 -3.14
C CYS A 43 0.55 10.23 -4.18
N HIS A 44 1.28 11.30 -3.89
CA HIS A 44 2.35 11.80 -4.75
C HIS A 44 3.45 10.75 -4.99
N THR A 45 3.70 9.91 -3.99
CA THR A 45 4.66 8.81 -4.07
C THR A 45 4.27 7.75 -5.09
N ASP A 46 2.97 7.49 -5.29
CA ASP A 46 2.51 6.55 -6.33
C ASP A 46 2.90 7.03 -7.73
N VAL A 47 2.73 8.33 -7.99
CA VAL A 47 3.11 8.96 -9.26
C VAL A 47 4.63 8.94 -9.45
N TYR A 48 5.40 9.26 -8.40
CA TYR A 48 6.86 9.21 -8.45
C TYR A 48 7.39 7.83 -8.81
N PHE A 49 6.86 6.77 -8.21
CA PHE A 49 7.25 5.40 -8.54
C PHE A 49 6.80 4.97 -9.92
N TRP A 50 5.59 5.37 -10.33
CA TRP A 50 5.09 5.09 -11.67
C TRP A 50 5.96 5.74 -12.76
N GLU A 51 6.54 6.91 -12.51
CA GLU A 51 7.52 7.53 -13.41
C GLU A 51 8.93 6.92 -13.32
N ALA A 52 9.11 5.83 -12.55
CA ALA A 52 10.39 5.19 -12.24
C ALA A 52 11.46 6.17 -11.73
N LYS A 53 11.04 7.16 -10.94
CA LYS A 53 11.95 8.07 -10.24
C LYS A 53 12.42 7.42 -8.95
N GLU A 54 13.68 7.62 -8.59
CA GLU A 54 14.20 7.16 -7.30
C GLU A 54 13.69 8.07 -6.17
N LEU A 55 13.12 7.44 -5.14
CA LEU A 55 12.73 8.11 -3.90
C LEU A 55 13.28 7.35 -2.70
N GLU A 56 14.03 8.04 -1.85
CA GLU A 56 14.51 7.49 -0.58
C GLU A 56 13.37 7.40 0.44
N LEU A 57 12.57 6.33 0.33
CA LEU A 57 11.35 6.14 1.13
C LEU A 57 11.58 6.17 2.65
N GLU A 58 12.74 5.71 3.09
CA GLU A 58 13.11 5.66 4.51
C GLU A 58 13.08 7.06 5.14
N LYS A 59 13.45 8.10 4.39
CA LYS A 59 13.43 9.49 4.87
C LYS A 59 12.03 10.01 5.18
N PHE A 60 11.00 9.37 4.63
CA PHE A 60 9.61 9.76 4.83
C PHE A 60 8.92 8.96 5.94
N VAL A 61 9.56 7.91 6.48
CA VAL A 61 9.03 7.13 7.60
C VAL A 61 9.14 7.95 8.86
N THR A 62 8.00 8.43 9.37
CA THR A 62 7.99 9.24 10.61
C THR A 62 7.81 8.38 11.85
N HIS A 63 7.12 7.24 11.74
CA HIS A 63 6.83 6.36 12.87
C HIS A 63 6.91 4.89 12.43
N SER A 64 7.28 4.02 13.36
CA SER A 64 7.13 2.58 13.19
C SER A 64 6.54 2.01 14.46
N LEU A 65 5.41 1.33 14.33
CA LEU A 65 4.59 0.86 15.45
C LEU A 65 4.28 -0.63 15.27
N PRO A 66 4.15 -1.42 16.35
CA PRO A 66 3.67 -2.79 16.26
C PRO A 66 2.19 -2.82 15.85
N PHE A 67 1.74 -3.95 15.31
CA PHE A 67 0.33 -4.14 14.93
C PHE A 67 -0.65 -3.93 16.09
N THR A 68 -0.22 -4.22 17.33
CA THR A 68 -1.01 -3.98 18.55
C THR A 68 -1.41 -2.51 18.74
N GLU A 69 -0.68 -1.59 18.11
CA GLU A 69 -0.86 -0.14 18.22
C GLU A 69 -1.42 0.47 16.92
N ILE A 70 -2.06 -0.32 16.06
CA ILE A 70 -2.59 0.17 14.77
C ILE A 70 -3.52 1.38 14.91
N HIS A 71 -4.31 1.44 15.98
CA HIS A 71 -5.20 2.58 16.26
C HIS A 71 -4.41 3.87 16.51
N GLU A 72 -3.26 3.80 17.16
CA GLU A 72 -2.39 4.95 17.38
C GLU A 72 -1.79 5.45 16.06
N ALA A 73 -1.43 4.54 15.16
CA ALA A 73 -0.96 4.91 13.83
C ALA A 73 -2.01 5.75 13.07
N PHE A 74 -3.29 5.35 13.12
CA PHE A 74 -4.38 6.13 12.52
C PHE A 74 -4.54 7.49 13.18
N GLU A 75 -4.48 7.56 14.52
CA GLU A 75 -4.56 8.83 15.26
C GLU A 75 -3.41 9.80 14.90
N LEU A 76 -2.18 9.29 14.75
CA LEU A 76 -1.05 10.10 14.32
C LEU A 76 -1.28 10.70 12.93
N MET A 77 -1.81 9.92 11.99
CA MET A 77 -2.12 10.38 10.64
C MET A 77 -3.24 11.44 10.66
N LEU A 78 -4.33 11.19 11.38
CA LEU A 78 -5.46 12.13 11.50
C LEU A 78 -5.07 13.46 12.15
N LYS A 79 -4.16 13.43 13.13
CA LYS A 79 -3.64 14.63 13.80
C LYS A 79 -2.53 15.34 13.01
N GLY A 80 -2.18 14.86 11.81
CA GLY A 80 -1.10 15.41 11.00
C GLY A 80 0.30 15.24 11.62
N LYS A 81 0.45 14.30 12.55
CA LYS A 81 1.72 13.96 13.22
C LYS A 81 2.44 12.79 12.54
N GLY A 82 1.74 12.01 11.73
CA GLY A 82 2.30 10.96 10.87
C GLY A 82 2.27 11.38 9.41
N LEU A 83 3.39 11.21 8.69
CA LEU A 83 3.42 11.27 7.23
C LEU A 83 3.37 9.86 6.65
N ARG A 84 4.17 8.96 7.21
CA ARG A 84 4.21 7.53 6.89
C ARG A 84 4.49 6.73 8.15
N CYS A 85 3.57 5.86 8.50
CA CYS A 85 3.71 4.92 9.61
C CYS A 85 3.98 3.52 9.05
N ILE A 86 5.05 2.86 9.50
CA ILE A 86 5.28 1.43 9.21
C ILE A 86 4.69 0.60 10.34
N ILE A 87 3.68 -0.22 10.01
CA ILE A 87 3.15 -1.20 10.95
C ILE A 87 3.99 -2.47 10.87
N ARG A 88 4.63 -2.83 11.98
CA ARG A 88 5.37 -4.08 12.11
C ARG A 88 4.41 -5.17 12.56
N MET A 89 4.29 -6.20 11.73
CA MET A 89 3.64 -7.44 12.09
C MET A 89 4.67 -8.29 12.83
N GLU A 90 4.67 -8.23 14.16
CA GLU A 90 5.46 -9.16 14.96
C GLU A 90 4.68 -10.47 15.13
N SER A 91 5.36 -11.59 14.90
CA SER A 91 4.83 -12.95 15.01
C SER A 91 4.92 -13.51 16.42
#